data_AF-A0A1J3JXC0-F1
#
_entry.id   AF-A0A1J3JXC0-F1
#
_cell.length_a   1.000
_cell.length_b   1.000
_cell.length_c   1.000
_cell.angle_alpha   90.00
_cell.angle_beta   90.00
_cell.angle_gamma   90.00
#
_symmetry.space_group_name_H-M   'P 1'
#
loop_
_entity.id
_entity.type
_entity.pdbx_description
1 polymer ?
#
loop_
_entity_poly.entity_id
_entity_poly.type
_entity_poly.pdbx_seq_one_letter_code
_entity_poly.pdbx_strand_id
1 'polypeptide(L)'
;VTLSNIYGDLGRFDDAARLKVAMRDTGFKKEAGVSWIETDGGLVKFYSSGEKHPRTEELQRILGELKSFNVLLDEEEEHFM
;
A
#
# COMPACT_ATOMS: atom_id res chain seq x y z
N VAL A 1 1.34 -9.92 9.28
CA VAL A 1 0.85 -11.10 8.51
C VAL A 1 -0.48 -11.54 9.11
N THR A 2 -1.51 -11.75 8.30
CA THR A 2 -2.89 -12.00 8.78
C THR A 2 -3.42 -13.37 8.38
N LEU A 3 -4.29 -13.96 9.21
CA LEU A 3 -4.92 -15.27 8.98
C LEU A 3 -5.66 -15.36 7.63
N SER A 4 -6.14 -14.23 7.11
CA SER A 4 -6.70 -14.14 5.75
C SER A 4 -5.71 -14.53 4.65
N ASN A 5 -4.41 -14.31 4.85
CA ASN A 5 -3.38 -14.67 3.88
C ASN A 5 -3.11 -16.17 3.95
N ILE A 6 -3.05 -16.74 5.16
CA ILE A 6 -2.94 -18.20 5.36
C ILE A 6 -4.11 -18.94 4.70
N TYR A 7 -5.34 -18.43 4.87
CA TYR A 7 -6.50 -18.99 4.17
C TYR A 7 -6.42 -18.82 2.65
N GLY A 8 -5.88 -17.70 2.17
CA GLY A 8 -5.64 -17.47 0.74
C GLY A 8 -4.64 -18.47 0.14
N ASP A 9 -3.51 -18.67 0.81
CA ASP A 9 -2.44 -19.59 0.37
C ASP A 9 -2.91 -21.06 0.35
N LEU A 10 -3.87 -21.39 1.22
CA LEU A 10 -4.52 -22.70 1.27
C LEU A 10 -5.75 -22.81 0.33
N GLY A 11 -6.05 -21.79 -0.48
CA GLY A 11 -7.20 -21.77 -1.39
C GLY A 11 -8.57 -21.66 -0.70
N ARG A 12 -8.60 -21.36 0.59
CA ARG A 12 -9.80 -21.27 1.44
C ARG A 12 -10.40 -19.87 1.42
N PHE A 13 -10.73 -19.38 0.24
CA PHE A 13 -11.22 -18.00 0.04
C PHE A 13 -12.54 -17.72 0.77
N ASP A 14 -13.43 -18.70 0.85
CA ASP A 14 -14.71 -18.58 1.58
C ASP A 14 -14.49 -18.37 3.08
N ASP A 15 -13.50 -19.03 3.67
CA ASP A 15 -13.17 -18.89 5.09
C ASP A 15 -12.55 -17.51 5.36
N ALA A 16 -11.72 -17.02 4.44
CA ALA A 16 -11.20 -15.66 4.49
C ALA A 16 -12.32 -14.62 4.36
N ALA A 17 -13.34 -14.87 3.53
CA ALA A 17 -14.50 -14.00 3.38
C ALA A 17 -15.35 -13.98 4.66
N ARG A 18 -15.66 -15.14 5.24
CA ARG A 18 -16.39 -15.24 6.52
C ARG A 18 -15.65 -14.54 7.65
N LEU A 19 -14.33 -14.67 7.71
CA LEU A 19 -13.50 -13.96 8.69
C LEU A 19 -13.59 -12.44 8.50
N LYS A 20 -13.52 -11.94 7.26
CA LYS A 20 -13.66 -10.49 6.98
C LYS A 20 -15.03 -9.95 7.39
N VAL A 21 -16.10 -10.71 7.15
CA VAL A 21 -17.46 -10.34 7.56
C VAL A 21 -17.57 -10.30 9.08
N ALA A 22 -17.12 -11.35 9.78
CA ALA A 22 -17.13 -11.39 11.24
C ALA A 22 -16.33 -10.24 11.87
N MET A 23 -15.17 -9.90 11.29
CA MET A 23 -14.37 -8.75 11.74
C MET A 23 -15.11 -7.42 11.56
N ARG A 24 -15.83 -7.24 10.46
CA ARG A 24 -16.66 -6.04 10.23
C ARG A 24 -17.80 -5.95 11.24
N ASP A 25 -18.51 -7.06 11.44
CA ASP A 25 -19.73 -7.09 12.25
C ASP A 25 -19.42 -6.97 13.76
N THR A 26 -18.22 -7.40 14.19
CA THR A 26 -17.72 -7.21 15.57
C THR A 26 -17.06 -5.85 15.80
N GLY A 27 -16.91 -5.03 14.75
CA GLY A 27 -16.18 -3.76 14.81
C GLY A 27 -14.67 -3.91 14.98
N PHE A 28 -14.14 -5.15 14.87
CA PHE A 28 -12.72 -5.42 14.97
C PHE A 28 -11.99 -4.84 13.75
N LYS A 29 -11.25 -3.76 13.97
CA LYS A 29 -10.36 -3.16 12.97
C LYS A 29 -8.96 -3.71 13.19
N LYS A 30 -8.34 -4.24 12.14
CA LYS A 30 -6.90 -4.49 12.16
C LYS A 30 -6.19 -3.17 12.43
N GLU A 31 -5.17 -3.20 13.28
CA GLU A 31 -4.25 -2.08 13.40
C GLU A 31 -3.72 -1.72 12.01
N ALA A 32 -3.69 -0.42 11.72
CA ALA A 32 -3.17 0.06 10.46
C ALA A 32 -1.70 -0.33 10.34
N GLY A 33 -1.28 -0.77 9.15
CA GLY A 33 0.14 -0.84 8.86
C GLY A 33 0.73 0.56 8.92
N VAL A 34 1.83 0.72 9.65
CA VAL A 34 2.59 1.96 9.72
C VAL A 34 3.92 1.74 9.04
N SER A 35 4.22 2.51 8.02
CA SER A 35 5.59 2.67 7.51
C SER A 35 6.10 4.06 7.87
N TRP A 36 7.41 4.26 7.83
CA TRP A 36 8.00 5.56 8.09
C TRP A 36 9.27 5.75 7.28
N ILE A 37 9.64 7.01 7.08
CA ILE A 37 10.95 7.42 6.55
C ILE A 37 11.55 8.45 7.50
N GLU A 38 12.87 8.50 7.54
CA GLU A 38 13.62 9.53 8.23
C GLU A 38 14.05 10.61 7.24
N THR A 39 13.87 11.87 7.62
CA THR A 39 14.24 13.05 6.84
C THR A 39 14.99 14.02 7.75
N ASP A 40 15.65 15.03 7.19
CA ASP A 40 16.29 16.09 7.98
C ASP A 40 15.29 16.83 8.92
N GLY A 41 14.00 16.82 8.55
CA GLY A 41 12.91 17.36 9.37
C GLY A 41 12.34 16.37 10.39
N GLY A 42 12.93 15.18 10.53
CA GLY A 42 12.51 14.12 11.44
C GLY A 42 11.77 12.96 10.77
N LEU A 43 11.06 12.18 11.59
CA LEU A 43 10.36 10.96 11.19
C LEU A 43 8.99 11.25 10.59
N VAL A 44 8.77 10.84 9.34
CA VAL A 44 7.47 10.94 8.66
C VAL A 44 6.82 9.56 8.63
N LYS A 45 5.61 9.44 9.20
CA LYS A 45 4.85 8.18 9.25
C LYS A 45 3.77 8.15 8.18
N PHE A 46 3.52 6.96 7.63
CA PHE A 46 2.47 6.67 6.67
C PHE A 46 1.59 5.54 7.19
N TYR A 47 0.28 5.78 7.24
CA TYR A 47 -0.70 4.82 7.76
C TYR A 47 -1.50 4.20 6.61
N SER A 48 -1.59 2.88 6.57
CA SER A 48 -2.34 2.14 5.54
C SER A 48 -3.86 2.34 5.65
N SER A 49 -4.37 2.80 6.79
CA SER A 49 -5.80 3.00 7.04
C SER A 49 -6.35 4.35 6.55
N GLY A 50 -5.55 5.12 5.80
CA GLY A 50 -6.06 6.29 5.09
C GLY A 50 -6.15 7.56 5.92
N GLU A 51 -5.34 7.72 6.97
CA GLU A 51 -5.03 9.08 7.44
C GLU A 51 -4.27 9.78 6.30
N LYS A 52 -4.99 10.64 5.56
CA LYS A 52 -4.41 11.41 4.46
C LYS A 52 -3.40 12.38 5.06
N HIS A 53 -2.13 12.15 4.77
CA HIS A 53 -1.07 13.11 5.09
C HIS A 53 -1.40 14.47 4.43
N PRO A 54 -1.16 15.63 5.06
CA PRO A 54 -1.45 16.94 4.46
C PRO A 54 -0.81 17.15 3.07
N ARG A 55 0.28 16.44 2.80
CA ARG A 55 1.02 16.44 1.52
C ARG A 55 0.65 15.30 0.56
N THR A 56 -0.48 14.62 0.77
CA THR A 56 -0.85 13.45 -0.05
C THR A 56 -0.94 13.81 -1.54
N GLU A 57 -1.53 14.96 -1.88
CA GLU A 57 -1.66 15.43 -3.27
C GLU A 57 -0.31 15.70 -3.93
N GLU A 58 0.60 16.35 -3.21
CA GLU A 58 1.96 16.61 -3.67
C GLU A 58 2.73 15.31 -3.93
N LEU A 59 2.68 14.36 -2.98
CA LEU A 59 3.34 13.07 -3.13
C LEU A 59 2.76 12.25 -4.29
N GLN A 60 1.45 12.30 -4.51
CA GLN A 60 0.80 11.65 -5.64
C GLN A 60 1.21 12.27 -6.98
N ARG A 61 1.35 13.59 -7.05
CA ARG A 61 1.85 14.29 -8.24
C ARG A 61 3.28 13.87 -8.56
N ILE A 62 4.19 13.95 -7.56
CA ILE A 62 5.60 13.55 -7.73
C ILE A 62 5.70 12.07 -8.14
N LEU A 63 4.90 11.18 -7.52
CA LEU A 63 4.87 9.77 -7.91
C LEU A 63 4.39 9.58 -9.36
N GLY A 64 3.45 10.40 -9.83
CA GLY A 64 3.01 10.41 -11.23
C GLY A 64 4.14 10.83 -12.17
N GLU A 65 4.84 11.93 -11.84
CA GLU A 65 5.98 12.45 -12.60
C GLU A 65 7.12 11.42 -12.68
N LEU A 66 7.47 10.79 -11.56
CA LEU A 66 8.49 9.73 -11.50
C LEU A 66 8.11 8.51 -12.34
N LYS A 67 6.83 8.11 -12.33
CA LYS A 67 6.35 7.01 -13.19
C LYS A 67 6.45 7.38 -14.65
N SER A 68 6.03 8.58 -15.03
CA SER A 68 6.17 9.04 -16.42
C SER A 68 7.63 9.13 -16.85
N PHE A 69 8.53 9.55 -15.95
CA PHE A 69 9.96 9.57 -16.21
C PHE A 69 10.55 8.16 -16.38
N ASN A 70 10.14 7.20 -15.56
CA ASN A 70 10.64 5.82 -15.66
C ASN A 70 10.16 5.12 -16.93
N VAL A 71 8.92 5.37 -17.36
CA VAL A 71 8.39 4.84 -18.64
C VAL A 71 9.20 5.37 -19.83
N LEU A 72 9.69 6.61 -19.78
CA LEU A 72 10.55 7.18 -20.83
C LEU A 72 11.97 6.58 -20.85
N LEU A 73 12.46 6.06 -19.72
CA LEU A 73 13.75 5.37 -19.66
C LEU A 73 13.65 3.92 -20.16
N ASP A 74 12.50 3.27 -19.95
CA ASP A 74 12.26 1.91 -20.45
C ASP A 74 12.16 1.89 -22.00
N GLU A 75 11.69 2.97 -22.63
CA GLU A 75 11.62 3.10 -24.11
C GLU A 75 12.98 3.41 -24.78
N GLU A 76 13.93 4.02 -24.07
CA GLU A 76 15.28 4.30 -24.60
C GLU A 76 16.20 3.06 -24.57
N GLU A 77 15.99 2.11 -23.64
CA GLU A 77 16.78 0.87 -23.59
C GLU A 77 16.38 -0.16 -24.67
N GLU A 78 15.12 -0.16 -25.14
CA GLU A 78 14.69 -1.08 -26.21
C GLU A 78 15.19 -0.68 -27.62
N HIS A 79 15.70 0.55 -27.83
CA HIS A 79 16.25 0.98 -29.11
C HIS A 79 17.74 0.59 -29.30
N PHE A 80 18.40 0.03 -28.27
CA PHE A 80 19.81 -0.40 -28.35
C PHE A 80 20.02 -1.93 -28.33
N MET A 81 18.95 -2.74 -28.40
CA MET A 81 19.01 -4.18 -28.72
C MET A 81 18.50 -4.47 -30.13
#